data_AF-A0AAT9RG19-F1
#
_entry.id   AF-A0AAT9RG19-F1
#
_cell.length_a   1.000
_cell.length_b   1.000
_cell.length_c   1.000
_cell.angle_alpha   90.00
_cell.angle_beta   90.00
_cell.angle_gamma   90.00
#
_symmetry.space_group_name_H-M   'P 1'
#
loop_
_entity.id
_entity.type
_entity.pdbx_description
1 polymer ?
#
loop_
_entity_poly.entity_id
_entity_poly.type
_entity_poly.pdbx_seq_one_letter_code
_entity_poly.pdbx_strand_id
1 'polypeptide(L)'
;MLFILMALLFSIPVVGTWRTRRWVMAFDATGFWWIRRKEIALIPWESLAGVGIYCTHRTFTVELCPRDEIDRDDPLLWGFVRDTEPLRPGLPRLRYRIGLPHSFKPYEKALRQWAPELWFGRVVQPLSYAGQPDRAGHRERMARRQEG
;
A
#
# COMPACT_ATOMS: atom_id res chain seq x y z
N MET A 1 21.25 50.84 39.49
CA MET A 1 20.12 50.01 39.97
C MET A 1 19.47 49.40 38.74
N LEU A 2 19.84 48.19 38.30
CA LEU A 2 19.46 46.86 38.82
C LEU A 2 17.94 46.65 38.95
N PHE A 3 17.36 46.08 37.89
CA PHE A 3 16.25 45.11 37.86
C PHE A 3 16.37 44.43 36.47
N ILE A 4 17.23 43.43 36.27
CA ILE A 4 17.07 41.99 36.57
C ILE A 4 15.80 41.36 35.96
N LEU A 5 16.09 40.42 35.03
CA LEU A 5 15.42 39.16 34.70
C LEU A 5 14.24 39.09 33.70
N MET A 6 14.34 38.00 32.92
CA MET A 6 13.28 37.21 32.27
C MET A 6 12.80 37.62 30.88
N ALA A 7 13.52 37.11 29.85
CA ALA A 7 12.89 36.34 28.77
C ALA A 7 13.94 35.60 27.93
N LEU A 8 14.78 34.78 28.56
CA LEU A 8 15.51 33.70 27.90
C LEU A 8 14.70 32.43 28.15
N LEU A 9 13.68 32.18 27.33
CA LEU A 9 12.95 30.91 27.25
C LEU A 9 11.94 31.00 26.10
N PHE A 10 12.32 30.45 24.94
CA PHE A 10 11.53 29.50 24.13
C PHE A 10 12.19 29.33 22.76
N SER A 11 13.44 28.88 22.77
CA SER A 11 13.98 28.07 21.67
C SER A 11 13.34 26.68 21.76
N ILE A 12 12.18 26.51 21.11
CA ILE A 12 11.77 25.19 20.64
C ILE A 12 11.65 25.30 19.13
N PRO A 13 12.64 24.81 18.36
CA PRO A 13 12.40 24.66 16.93
C PRO A 13 11.22 23.70 16.79
N VAL A 14 10.19 24.14 16.08
CA VAL A 14 9.09 23.29 15.62
C VAL A 14 9.68 22.31 14.59
N VAL A 15 10.48 21.36 15.06
CA VAL A 15 10.73 20.09 14.39
C VAL A 15 9.53 19.22 14.73
N GLY A 16 8.36 19.68 14.32
CA GLY A 16 7.09 18.97 14.47
C GLY A 16 7.10 17.76 13.56
N THR A 17 7.68 16.66 14.05
CA THR A 17 7.15 15.30 13.88
C THR A 17 6.71 14.85 12.48
N TRP A 18 7.36 15.33 11.41
CA TRP A 18 7.17 14.85 10.03
C TRP A 18 7.91 13.54 9.70
N ARG A 19 8.43 12.86 10.73
CA ARG A 19 9.32 11.69 10.59
C ARG A 19 8.59 10.35 10.41
N THR A 20 7.26 10.32 10.27
CA THR A 20 6.49 9.08 10.49
C THR A 20 5.74 8.50 9.28
N ARG A 21 5.89 9.02 8.05
CA ARG A 21 5.44 8.27 6.85
C ARG A 21 6.57 8.12 5.84
N ARG A 22 7.27 6.98 5.96
CA ARG A 22 8.48 6.65 5.19
C ARG A 22 8.18 6.08 3.80
N TRP A 23 6.93 6.12 3.37
CA TRP A 23 6.45 5.49 2.15
C TRP A 23 5.54 6.44 1.39
N VAL A 24 5.67 6.44 0.07
CA VAL A 24 4.87 7.26 -0.85
C VAL A 24 4.22 6.33 -1.88
N MET A 25 2.92 6.53 -2.09
CA MET A 25 2.18 5.95 -3.20
C MET A 25 2.04 7.01 -4.29
N ALA A 26 2.37 6.66 -5.53
CA ALA A 26 2.15 7.51 -6.69
C ALA A 26 1.49 6.73 -7.84
N PHE A 27 0.84 7.46 -8.73
CA PHE A 27 0.07 6.94 -9.86
C PHE A 27 0.35 7.83 -11.06
N ASP A 28 0.73 7.24 -12.17
CA ASP A 28 0.94 7.94 -13.43
C ASP A 28 0.48 7.07 -14.61
N ALA A 29 0.85 7.45 -15.84
CA ALA A 29 0.50 6.71 -17.04
C ALA A 29 1.11 5.30 -17.11
N THR A 30 2.20 5.05 -16.36
CA THR A 30 2.91 3.77 -16.40
C THR A 30 2.32 2.77 -15.42
N GLY A 31 2.04 3.21 -14.18
CA GLY A 31 1.66 2.26 -13.15
C GLY A 31 1.43 2.84 -11.77
N PHE A 32 1.29 1.90 -10.84
CA PHE A 32 1.32 2.16 -9.42
C PHE A 32 2.76 2.12 -8.93
N TRP A 33 3.15 3.15 -8.20
CA TRP A 33 4.47 3.27 -7.61
C TRP A 33 4.40 3.18 -6.09
N TRP A 34 5.21 2.30 -5.52
CA TRP A 34 5.48 2.22 -4.09
C TRP A 34 6.92 2.62 -3.82
N ILE A 35 7.11 3.74 -3.13
CA ILE A 35 8.42 4.34 -2.89
C ILE A 35 8.72 4.31 -1.40
N ARG A 36 9.85 3.72 -1.01
CA ARG A 36 10.36 3.67 0.37
C ARG A 36 11.83 4.08 0.39
N ARG A 37 12.12 5.32 0.83
CA ARG A 37 13.48 5.89 0.82
C ARG A 37 14.12 5.84 -0.57
N LYS A 38 15.06 4.91 -0.81
CA LYS A 38 15.78 4.70 -2.08
C LYS A 38 15.25 3.49 -2.85
N GLU A 39 14.30 2.75 -2.27
CA GLU A 39 13.69 1.56 -2.85
C GLU A 39 12.39 1.96 -3.54
N ILE A 40 12.20 1.47 -4.76
CA ILE A 40 11.02 1.76 -5.58
C ILE A 40 10.52 0.45 -6.16
N ALA A 41 9.22 0.20 -6.04
CA ALA A 41 8.53 -0.85 -6.76
C ALA A 41 7.50 -0.23 -7.70
N LEU A 42 7.50 -0.69 -8.95
CA LEU A 42 6.51 -0.33 -9.97
C LEU A 42 5.65 -1.56 -10.25
N ILE A 43 4.33 -1.37 -10.20
CA ILE A 43 3.36 -2.33 -10.71
C ILE A 43 2.74 -1.71 -11.97
N PRO A 44 3.14 -2.14 -13.18
CA PRO A 44 2.62 -1.59 -14.43
C PRO A 44 1.11 -1.82 -14.57
N TRP A 45 0.38 -0.89 -15.20
CA TRP A 45 -1.06 -1.12 -15.43
C TRP A 45 -1.33 -2.32 -16.33
N GLU A 46 -0.50 -2.55 -17.33
CA GLU A 46 -0.64 -3.65 -18.28
C GLU A 46 -0.51 -5.04 -17.63
N SER A 47 0.19 -5.15 -16.49
CA SER A 47 0.30 -6.41 -15.75
C SER A 47 -0.92 -6.71 -14.89
N LEU A 48 -1.91 -5.81 -14.82
CA LEU A 48 -3.09 -5.95 -13.95
C LEU A 48 -4.34 -6.40 -14.71
N ALA A 49 -5.06 -7.34 -14.11
CA ALA A 49 -6.41 -7.77 -14.51
C ALA A 49 -7.49 -6.84 -13.95
N GLY A 50 -7.18 -6.10 -12.88
CA GLY A 50 -8.12 -5.15 -12.30
C GLY A 50 -7.54 -4.37 -11.12
N VAL A 51 -8.14 -3.21 -10.86
CA VAL A 51 -7.84 -2.35 -9.72
C VAL A 51 -9.13 -1.86 -9.06
N GLY A 52 -9.11 -1.75 -7.75
CA GLY A 52 -10.28 -1.30 -7.01
C GLY A 52 -9.96 -0.84 -5.61
N ILE A 53 -10.96 -0.28 -4.96
CA ILE A 53 -10.86 0.11 -3.55
C ILE A 53 -11.77 -0.76 -2.74
N TYR A 54 -11.18 -1.35 -1.71
CA TYR A 54 -11.89 -2.07 -0.71
C TYR A 54 -12.13 -1.17 0.52
N CYS A 55 -13.33 -1.25 1.07
CA CYS A 55 -13.75 -0.45 2.22
C CYS A 55 -14.33 -1.33 3.33
N THR A 56 -13.88 -1.10 4.56
CA THR A 56 -14.65 -1.42 5.77
C THR A 56 -15.02 -0.13 6.48
N HIS A 57 -15.78 -0.26 7.58
CA HIS A 57 -16.06 0.85 8.48
C HIS A 57 -14.81 1.46 9.16
N ARG A 58 -13.63 0.82 9.10
CA ARG A 58 -12.38 1.31 9.74
C ARG A 58 -11.17 1.43 8.81
N THR A 59 -11.19 0.75 7.67
CA THR A 59 -10.01 0.60 6.82
C THR A 59 -10.38 0.73 5.36
N PHE A 60 -9.46 1.32 4.61
CA PHE A 60 -9.52 1.40 3.16
C PHE A 60 -8.26 0.76 2.59
N THR A 61 -8.40 -0.04 1.55
CA THR A 61 -7.26 -0.62 0.84
C THR A 61 -7.43 -0.44 -0.67
N VAL A 62 -6.31 -0.26 -1.35
CA VAL A 62 -6.23 -0.46 -2.80
C VAL A 62 -5.94 -1.93 -3.02
N GLU A 63 -6.71 -2.55 -3.89
CA GLU A 63 -6.48 -3.92 -4.35
C GLU A 63 -5.97 -3.82 -5.81
N LEU A 64 -4.76 -4.34 -6.05
CA LEU A 64 -4.16 -4.47 -7.37
C LEU A 64 -4.11 -5.95 -7.70
N CYS A 65 -4.80 -6.38 -8.75
CA CYS A 65 -4.96 -7.79 -9.12
C CYS A 65 -4.13 -8.10 -10.39
N PRO A 66 -2.95 -8.73 -10.29
CA PRO A 66 -2.10 -9.06 -11.44
C PRO A 66 -2.71 -10.13 -12.35
N ARG A 67 -2.49 -10.04 -13.66
CA ARG A 67 -2.89 -11.09 -14.62
C ARG A 67 -2.05 -12.34 -14.44
N ASP A 68 -0.76 -12.12 -14.22
CA ASP A 68 0.27 -13.15 -14.19
C ASP A 68 0.69 -13.48 -12.74
N GLU A 69 1.67 -14.37 -12.63
CA GLU A 69 2.22 -14.80 -11.35
C GLU A 69 2.84 -13.62 -10.58
N ILE A 70 2.60 -13.61 -9.27
CA ILE A 70 3.18 -12.62 -8.34
C ILE A 70 4.48 -13.19 -7.77
N ASP A 71 5.57 -12.42 -7.81
CA ASP A 71 6.71 -12.70 -6.94
C ASP A 71 6.30 -12.48 -5.47
N ARG A 72 6.04 -13.59 -4.78
CA ARG A 72 5.58 -13.61 -3.38
C ARG A 72 6.69 -13.29 -2.39
N ASP A 73 7.93 -13.17 -2.86
CA ASP A 73 9.11 -12.92 -2.03
C ASP A 73 9.82 -11.61 -2.43
N ASP A 74 9.19 -10.78 -3.26
CA ASP A 74 9.66 -9.43 -3.58
C ASP A 74 9.87 -8.65 -2.26
N PRO A 75 11.07 -8.09 -2.01
CA PRO A 75 11.43 -7.49 -0.72
C PRO A 75 10.58 -6.28 -0.34
N LEU A 76 9.95 -5.61 -1.32
CA LEU A 76 9.12 -4.42 -1.12
C LEU A 76 7.63 -4.74 -1.13
N LEU A 77 7.22 -5.75 -1.91
CA LEU A 77 5.81 -6.02 -2.18
C LEU A 77 5.24 -7.24 -1.45
N TRP A 78 6.06 -8.17 -0.95
CA TRP A 78 5.58 -9.42 -0.32
C TRP A 78 4.58 -9.17 0.82
N GLY A 79 4.78 -8.10 1.60
CA GLY A 79 3.90 -7.73 2.71
C GLY A 79 2.48 -7.34 2.28
N PHE A 80 2.30 -6.96 1.01
CA PHE A 80 1.00 -6.63 0.42
C PHE A 80 0.31 -7.83 -0.21
N VAL A 81 1.01 -8.93 -0.44
CA VAL A 81 0.43 -10.10 -1.11
C VAL A 81 -0.67 -10.72 -0.25
N ARG A 82 -1.81 -11.02 -0.87
CA ARG A 82 -2.94 -11.73 -0.28
C ARG A 82 -3.35 -12.87 -1.21
N ASP A 83 -3.46 -14.06 -0.65
CA ASP A 83 -4.06 -15.24 -1.30
C ASP A 83 -5.40 -15.51 -0.62
N THR A 84 -6.48 -15.05 -1.26
CA THR A 84 -7.84 -15.25 -0.77
C THR A 84 -8.77 -15.37 -1.96
N GLU A 85 -10.05 -15.64 -1.72
CA GLU A 85 -11.05 -15.72 -2.78
C GLU A 85 -11.01 -14.48 -3.70
N PRO A 86 -11.20 -14.64 -5.02
CA PRO A 86 -11.26 -13.53 -5.95
C PRO A 86 -12.32 -12.51 -5.56
N LEU A 87 -12.05 -11.24 -5.82
CA LEU A 87 -12.98 -10.16 -5.47
C LEU A 87 -14.25 -10.16 -6.30
N ARG A 88 -14.16 -10.69 -7.52
CA ARG A 88 -15.26 -10.92 -8.45
C ARG A 88 -14.86 -12.04 -9.41
N PRO A 89 -15.83 -12.65 -10.11
CA PRO A 89 -15.53 -13.60 -11.18
C PRO A 89 -14.53 -13.03 -12.19
N GLY A 90 -13.55 -13.83 -12.59
CA GLY A 90 -12.52 -13.45 -13.57
C GLY A 90 -11.30 -12.69 -13.02
N LEU A 91 -11.25 -12.38 -11.72
CA LEU A 91 -10.05 -11.83 -11.08
C LEU A 91 -9.19 -12.94 -10.44
N PRO A 92 -7.87 -12.73 -10.31
CA PRO A 92 -6.97 -13.64 -9.61
C PRO A 92 -7.28 -13.70 -8.11
N ARG A 93 -6.93 -14.84 -7.49
CA ARG A 93 -6.90 -15.01 -6.03
C ARG A 93 -5.78 -14.17 -5.41
N LEU A 94 -4.58 -14.30 -5.98
CA LEU A 94 -3.39 -13.57 -5.58
C LEU A 94 -3.49 -12.11 -6.02
N ARG A 95 -3.24 -11.20 -5.08
CA ARG A 95 -3.27 -9.75 -5.34
C ARG A 95 -2.44 -8.98 -4.32
N TYR A 96 -2.11 -7.73 -4.65
CA TYR A 96 -1.55 -6.79 -3.69
C TYR A 96 -2.67 -6.00 -3.01
N ARG A 97 -2.67 -6.02 -1.68
CA ARG A 97 -3.53 -5.20 -0.83
C ARG A 97 -2.69 -4.16 -0.10
N ILE A 98 -2.92 -2.90 -0.44
CA ILE A 98 -2.18 -1.77 0.13
C ILE A 98 -3.12 -0.95 1.01
N GLY A 99 -2.75 -0.79 2.29
CA GLY A 99 -3.48 0.05 3.22
C GLY A 99 -3.44 1.52 2.81
N LEU A 100 -4.62 2.12 2.68
CA LEU A 100 -4.74 3.55 2.46
C LEU A 100 -4.76 4.31 3.79
N PRO A 101 -4.20 5.53 3.82
CA PRO A 101 -4.41 6.43 4.94
C PRO A 101 -5.88 6.90 4.98
N HIS A 102 -6.20 7.74 5.97
CA HIS A 102 -7.53 8.13 6.46
C HIS A 102 -8.63 8.49 5.42
N SER A 103 -8.33 8.61 4.12
CA SER A 103 -9.30 8.82 3.06
C SER A 103 -8.94 8.03 1.79
N PHE A 104 -9.94 7.39 1.18
CA PHE A 104 -9.81 6.69 -0.09
C PHE A 104 -10.01 7.58 -1.32
N LYS A 105 -10.67 8.75 -1.17
CA LYS A 105 -11.12 9.57 -2.30
C LYS A 105 -10.00 9.99 -3.26
N PRO A 106 -8.81 10.43 -2.80
CA PRO A 106 -7.72 10.80 -3.70
C PRO A 106 -7.24 9.61 -4.55
N TYR A 107 -7.20 8.42 -3.95
CA TYR A 107 -6.80 7.19 -4.61
C TYR A 107 -7.84 6.72 -5.62
N GLU A 108 -9.12 6.84 -5.29
CA GLU A 108 -10.21 6.55 -6.24
C GLU A 108 -10.11 7.45 -7.47
N LYS A 109 -9.90 8.75 -7.26
CA LYS A 109 -9.71 9.70 -8.36
C LYS A 109 -8.52 9.32 -9.23
N ALA A 110 -7.38 8.99 -8.62
CA ALA A 110 -6.17 8.61 -9.35
C ALA A 110 -6.35 7.31 -10.14
N LEU A 111 -6.95 6.27 -9.55
CA LEU A 111 -7.22 5.00 -10.22
C LEU A 111 -8.18 5.16 -11.40
N ARG A 112 -9.23 5.97 -11.25
CA ARG A 112 -10.17 6.27 -12.34
C ARG A 112 -9.53 7.10 -13.46
N GLN A 113 -8.54 7.92 -13.14
CA GLN A 113 -7.82 8.73 -14.13
C GLN A 113 -6.82 7.90 -14.92
N TRP A 114 -6.00 7.08 -14.24
CA TRP A 114 -4.86 6.40 -14.85
C TRP A 114 -5.14 4.95 -15.28
N ALA A 115 -6.14 4.31 -14.70
CA ALA A 115 -6.49 2.92 -14.95
C ALA A 115 -8.02 2.71 -15.13
N PRO A 116 -8.72 3.52 -15.96
CA PRO A 116 -10.17 3.47 -16.08
C PRO A 116 -10.69 2.10 -16.51
N GLU A 117 -10.03 1.44 -17.46
CA GLU A 117 -10.43 0.12 -17.98
C GLU A 117 -10.22 -1.03 -16.99
N LEU A 118 -9.35 -0.83 -16.00
CA LEU A 118 -9.06 -1.81 -14.94
C LEU A 118 -9.97 -1.61 -13.73
N TRP A 119 -10.60 -0.44 -13.62
CA TRP A 119 -11.32 0.00 -12.45
C TRP A 119 -12.60 -0.82 -12.25
N PHE A 120 -12.65 -1.61 -11.19
CA PHE A 120 -13.82 -2.41 -10.84
C PHE A 120 -14.71 -1.79 -9.77
N GLY A 121 -14.42 -0.56 -9.35
CA GLY A 121 -15.23 0.16 -8.38
C GLY A 121 -14.78 0.00 -6.93
N ARG A 122 -15.67 0.42 -6.04
CA ARG A 122 -15.53 0.25 -4.60
C ARG A 122 -16.28 -0.99 -4.16
N VAL A 123 -15.65 -1.80 -3.32
CA VAL A 123 -16.25 -3.02 -2.77
C VAL A 123 -16.26 -2.91 -1.25
N VAL A 124 -17.46 -2.94 -0.66
CA VAL A 124 -17.63 -3.01 0.79
C VAL A 124 -17.53 -4.47 1.19
N GLN A 125 -16.69 -4.83 2.17
CA GLN A 125 -16.75 -6.19 2.69
C GLN A 125 -16.52 -6.34 4.21
N PRO A 126 -16.65 -7.58 4.76
CA PRO A 126 -16.74 -7.77 6.19
C PRO A 126 -15.39 -7.60 6.87
N LEU A 127 -15.41 -7.41 8.18
CA LEU A 127 -14.20 -7.19 8.99
C LEU A 127 -13.19 -8.36 8.88
N SER A 128 -13.69 -9.60 8.70
CA SER A 128 -12.88 -10.81 8.53
C SER A 128 -11.97 -10.76 7.29
N TYR A 129 -12.28 -9.93 6.31
CA TYR A 129 -11.49 -9.76 5.11
C TYR A 129 -10.13 -9.10 5.37
N ALA A 130 -9.94 -8.42 6.52
CA ALA A 130 -8.72 -7.67 6.84
C ALA A 130 -7.40 -8.48 6.86
N GLY A 131 -7.46 -9.81 6.67
CA GLY A 131 -6.40 -10.80 6.52
C GLY A 131 -4.94 -10.34 6.40
N GLN A 132 -4.04 -11.10 7.03
CA GLN A 132 -2.60 -10.83 7.07
C GLN A 132 -1.86 -11.43 5.85
N PRO A 133 -0.66 -10.93 5.49
CA PRO A 133 0.19 -11.61 4.52
C PRO A 133 0.61 -13.00 5.03
N ASP A 134 0.90 -13.91 4.10
CA ASP A 134 1.42 -15.25 4.39
C ASP A 134 2.88 -15.21 4.87
N ARG A 135 3.07 -14.85 6.14
CA ARG A 135 4.39 -14.76 6.77
C ARG A 135 5.06 -16.12 6.94
N ALA A 136 4.27 -17.17 7.18
CA ALA A 136 4.80 -18.52 7.39
C ALA A 136 5.40 -19.05 6.09
N GLY A 137 4.65 -19.02 4.99
CA GLY A 137 5.14 -19.44 3.70
C GLY A 137 6.28 -18.58 3.18
N HIS A 138 6.26 -17.26 3.43
CA HIS A 138 7.41 -16.40 3.09
C HIS A 138 8.70 -16.83 3.82
N ARG A 139 8.64 -17.08 5.13
CA ARG A 139 9.82 -17.54 5.88
C ARG A 139 10.34 -18.88 5.36
N GLU A 140 9.46 -19.81 5.05
CA GLU A 140 9.83 -21.12 4.51
C GLU A 140 10.52 -20.99 3.14
N ARG A 141 9.96 -20.19 2.23
CA ARG A 141 10.58 -19.96 0.91
C ARG A 141 11.95 -19.29 1.03
N MET A 142 12.09 -18.33 1.94
CA MET A 142 13.39 -17.68 2.20
C MET A 142 14.43 -18.63 2.79
N ALA A 143 14.02 -19.57 3.68
CA ALA A 143 14.92 -20.57 4.23
C ALA A 143 15.44 -21.53 3.14
N ARG A 144 14.55 -22.05 2.28
CA ARG A 144 14.94 -22.93 1.17
C ARG A 144 15.92 -22.27 0.19
N ARG A 145 15.80 -20.96 -0.03
CA ARG A 145 16.73 -20.19 -0.89
C ARG A 145 18.14 -20.06 -0.30
N GLN A 146 18.31 -20.23 1.01
CA GLN A 146 19.62 -20.16 1.67
C GLN A 146 20.33 -21.53 1.72
N GLU A 147 19.61 -22.61 1.46
CA GLU A 147 20.10 -24.00 1.53
C GLU A 147 20.60 -24.54 0.19
N GLY A 148 20.31 -23.86 -0.93
CA GLY A 148 20.73 -24.23 -2.28
C GLY A 148 21.77 -23.26 -2.83
#